data_AF-A0A965RL18-F1
#
_entry.id   AF-A0A965RL18-F1
#
_cell.length_a   1.000
_cell.length_b   1.000
_cell.length_c   1.000
_cell.angle_alpha   90.00
_cell.angle_beta   90.00
_cell.angle_gamma   90.00
#
_symmetry.space_group_name_H-M   'P 1'
#
loop_
_entity.id
_entity.type
_entity.pdbx_description
1 polymer ?
#
loop_
_entity_poly.entity_id
_entity_poly.type
_entity_poly.pdbx_seq_one_letter_code
_entity_poly.pdbx_strand_id
1 'polypeptide(L)'
;MQLNPNLEHIAQKVIDKANIKNNNYGFDPITIIIVIGVILSLIRVIQECRSKRRKNDKMSEALDLRHTIVNLTIKDSWLNNYRLNKILKQHLSKKQYQQYGVSLKNAIMEVGKNLNDEESLTLLEATNV
;
A
#
# COMPACT_ATOMS: atom_id res chain seq x y z
N MET A 1 -15.89 -12.39 2.03
CA MET A 1 -15.00 -11.49 2.80
C MET A 1 -15.52 -10.09 2.57
N GLN A 2 -16.17 -9.46 3.55
CA GLN A 2 -16.60 -8.07 3.39
C GLN A 2 -15.33 -7.20 3.44
N LEU A 3 -14.97 -6.62 2.30
CA LEU A 3 -13.85 -5.71 2.19
C LEU A 3 -14.24 -4.39 2.84
N ASN A 4 -13.36 -3.83 3.67
CA ASN A 4 -13.58 -2.53 4.26
C ASN A 4 -13.63 -1.48 3.13
N PRO A 5 -14.70 -0.70 2.99
CA PRO A 5 -14.87 0.26 1.89
C PRO A 5 -13.73 1.30 1.85
N ASN A 6 -13.13 1.65 2.99
CA ASN A 6 -12.00 2.56 3.05
C ASN A 6 -10.72 1.93 2.47
N LEU A 7 -10.50 0.62 2.65
CA LEU A 7 -9.37 -0.09 2.01
C LEU A 7 -9.54 -0.18 0.50
N GLU A 8 -10.77 -0.45 0.05
CA GLU A 8 -11.12 -0.45 -1.37
C GLU A 8 -10.86 0.91 -1.99
N HIS A 9 -11.25 1.99 -1.33
CA HIS A 9 -10.98 3.36 -1.78
C HIS A 9 -9.47 3.68 -1.86
N ILE A 10 -8.66 3.25 -0.90
CA ILE A 10 -7.19 3.43 -0.96
C ILE A 10 -6.60 2.64 -2.14
N ALA A 11 -7.05 1.41 -2.36
CA ALA A 11 -6.62 0.59 -3.49
C ALA A 11 -7.00 1.24 -4.83
N GLN A 12 -8.22 1.78 -4.90
CA GLN A 12 -8.74 2.47 -6.07
C GLN A 12 -7.88 3.69 -6.44
N LYS A 13 -7.49 4.51 -5.45
CA LYS A 13 -6.55 5.63 -5.66
C LYS A 13 -5.23 5.17 -6.29
N VAL A 14 -4.70 4.04 -5.84
CA VAL A 14 -3.46 3.48 -6.39
C VAL A 14 -3.66 3.02 -7.83
N ILE A 15 -4.76 2.32 -8.13
CA ILE A 15 -5.04 1.80 -9.47
C ILE A 15 -5.26 2.96 -10.46
N ASP A 16 -6.04 3.96 -10.07
CA ASP A 16 -6.28 5.16 -10.87
C ASP A 16 -4.97 5.89 -11.18
N LYS A 17 -4.11 6.06 -10.17
CA LYS A 17 -2.81 6.71 -10.33
C LYS A 17 -1.84 5.87 -11.18
N ALA A 18 -1.96 4.55 -11.14
CA ALA A 18 -1.16 3.63 -11.95
C ALA A 18 -1.63 3.57 -13.42
N ASN A 19 -2.77 4.20 -13.75
CA ASN A 19 -3.39 4.21 -15.08
C ASN A 19 -3.55 2.80 -15.66
N ILE A 20 -3.93 1.83 -14.80
CA ILE A 20 -4.20 0.46 -15.21
C ILE A 20 -5.59 0.45 -15.83
N LYS A 21 -5.64 0.67 -17.15
CA LYS A 21 -6.89 0.54 -17.91
C LYS A 21 -7.15 -0.93 -18.15
N ASN A 22 -8.27 -1.45 -17.63
CA ASN A 22 -8.85 -2.66 -18.18
C ASN A 22 -9.62 -2.27 -19.44
N ASN A 23 -9.34 -2.95 -20.55
CA ASN A 23 -10.00 -2.68 -21.84
C ASN A 23 -11.51 -3.02 -21.83
N ASN A 24 -12.02 -3.58 -20.74
CA ASN A 24 -13.45 -3.83 -20.53
C ASN A 24 -13.87 -3.16 -19.21
N TYR A 25 -14.86 -2.29 -19.30
CA TYR A 25 -15.56 -1.57 -18.23
C TYR A 25 -15.35 -2.13 -16.81
N GLY A 26 -14.72 -1.33 -15.94
CA GLY A 26 -14.59 -1.58 -14.51
C GLY A 26 -13.23 -2.16 -14.07
N PHE A 27 -12.88 -1.91 -12.81
CA PHE A 27 -11.73 -2.53 -12.17
C PHE A 27 -12.04 -4.00 -11.93
N ASP A 28 -11.14 -4.89 -12.35
CA ASP A 28 -11.26 -6.31 -12.02
C ASP A 28 -11.13 -6.43 -10.49
N PRO A 29 -12.12 -7.00 -9.77
CA PRO A 29 -12.06 -7.21 -8.33
C PRO A 29 -10.77 -7.92 -7.89
N ILE A 30 -10.21 -8.79 -8.75
CA ILE A 30 -8.94 -9.47 -8.51
C ILE A 30 -7.79 -8.44 -8.41
N THR A 31 -7.79 -7.41 -9.24
CA THR A 31 -6.78 -6.34 -9.21
C THR A 31 -6.83 -5.54 -7.91
N ILE A 32 -8.04 -5.20 -7.44
CA ILE A 32 -8.24 -4.52 -6.15
C ILE A 32 -7.66 -5.37 -5.00
N ILE A 33 -7.99 -6.66 -4.97
CA ILE A 33 -7.49 -7.60 -3.94
C ILE A 33 -5.96 -7.68 -3.97
N ILE A 34 -5.35 -7.76 -5.15
CA ILE A 34 -3.89 -7.80 -5.32
C ILE A 34 -3.25 -6.53 -4.76
N VAL A 35 -3.77 -5.36 -5.12
CA VAL A 35 -3.24 -4.06 -4.68
C VAL A 35 -3.35 -3.93 -3.16
N ILE A 36 -4.47 -4.33 -2.57
CA ILE A 36 -4.64 -4.36 -1.10
C ILE A 36 -3.62 -5.30 -0.46
N GLY A 37 -3.42 -6.50 -1.01
CA GLY A 37 -2.42 -7.45 -0.51
C GLY A 37 -1.00 -6.88 -0.50
N VAL A 38 -0.61 -6.17 -1.56
CA VAL A 38 0.67 -5.45 -1.64
C VAL A 38 0.77 -4.38 -0.55
N ILE A 39 -0.24 -3.52 -0.41
CA ILE A 39 -0.26 -2.43 0.57
C ILE A 39 -0.16 -2.99 1.99
N LEU A 40 -0.99 -3.96 2.36
CA LEU A 40 -0.98 -4.54 3.71
C LEU A 40 0.35 -5.24 4.02
N SER A 41 0.95 -5.91 3.03
CA SER A 41 2.28 -6.51 3.18
C SER A 41 3.36 -5.46 3.46
N LEU A 42 3.29 -4.30 2.80
CA LEU A 42 4.21 -3.18 3.07
C LEU A 42 4.02 -2.63 4.48
N ILE A 43 2.78 -2.42 4.90
CA ILE A 43 2.47 -1.92 6.24
C ILE A 43 2.97 -2.88 7.32
N ARG A 44 2.76 -4.19 7.16
CA ARG A 44 3.29 -5.21 8.08
C ARG A 44 4.80 -5.16 8.20
N VAL A 45 5.52 -5.01 7.08
CA VAL A 45 6.99 -4.85 7.10
C VAL A 45 7.40 -3.58 7.85
N ILE A 46 6.67 -2.47 7.68
CA ILE A 46 6.94 -1.21 8.39
C ILE A 46 6.70 -1.37 9.89
N GLN A 47 5.58 -2.00 10.28
CA GLN A 47 5.25 -2.28 11.68
C GLN A 47 6.29 -3.18 12.34
N GLU A 48 6.76 -4.22 11.65
CA GLU A 48 7.77 -5.14 12.18
C GLU A 48 9.11 -4.41 12.40
N CYS A 49 9.49 -3.52 11.47
CA CYS A 49 10.67 -2.67 11.63
C CYS A 49 10.53 -1.69 12.83
N ARG A 50 9.30 -1.44 13.28
CA ARG A 50 8.95 -0.51 14.35
C ARG A 50 8.41 -1.20 15.60
N SER A 51 8.52 -2.52 15.72
CA SER A 51 7.92 -3.32 16.80
C SER A 51 8.25 -2.82 18.21
N LYS A 52 9.41 -2.16 18.39
CA LYS A 52 9.85 -1.54 19.66
C LYS A 52 9.27 -0.14 19.96
N ARG A 53 8.52 0.46 19.03
CA ARG A 53 7.97 1.84 19.12
C ARG A 53 6.44 1.88 19.14
N ARG A 54 5.77 0.75 19.42
CA ARG A 54 4.30 0.72 19.52
C ARG A 54 3.83 1.68 20.61
N LYS A 55 2.72 2.36 20.34
CA LYS A 55 2.10 3.30 21.26
C LYS A 55 0.83 2.69 21.85
N ASN A 56 0.43 3.19 23.01
CA ASN A 56 -0.76 2.67 23.71
C ASN A 56 -2.08 3.15 23.09
N ASP A 57 -2.06 4.27 22.36
CA ASP A 57 -3.22 4.84 21.67
C ASP A 57 -3.13 4.59 20.15
N LYS A 58 -4.24 4.08 19.58
CA LYS A 58 -4.34 3.73 18.16
C LYS A 58 -4.13 4.93 17.25
N MET A 59 -4.67 6.10 17.60
CA MET A 59 -4.55 7.29 16.76
C MET A 59 -3.10 7.78 16.69
N SER A 60 -2.42 7.80 17.84
CA SER A 60 -1.00 8.14 17.93
C SER A 60 -0.11 7.13 17.18
N GLU A 61 -0.48 5.85 17.17
CA GLU A 61 0.20 4.81 16.40
C GLU A 61 -0.03 5.00 14.89
N ALA A 62 -1.26 5.30 14.47
CA ALA A 62 -1.63 5.58 13.09
C ALA A 62 -0.89 6.82 12.55
N LEU A 63 -0.77 7.88 13.35
CA LEU A 63 0.02 9.07 13.01
C LEU A 63 1.51 8.74 12.85
N ASP A 64 2.10 7.95 13.76
CA ASP A 64 3.51 7.55 13.64
C ASP A 64 3.74 6.62 12.43
N LEU A 65 2.77 5.75 12.12
CA LEU A 65 2.72 4.96 10.87
C LEU A 65 2.70 5.86 9.64
N ARG A 66 1.80 6.84 9.58
CA ARG A 66 1.74 7.83 8.51
C ARG A 66 3.07 8.54 8.32
N HIS A 67 3.65 9.10 9.38
CA HIS A 67 4.96 9.77 9.31
C HIS A 67 6.06 8.84 8.79
N THR A 68 6.05 7.58 9.20
CA THR A 68 7.01 6.58 8.70
C THR A 68 6.81 6.31 7.21
N ILE A 69 5.57 6.09 6.77
CA ILE A 69 5.25 5.87 5.36
C ILE A 69 5.71 7.05 4.53
N VAL A 70 5.32 8.28 4.90
CA VAL A 70 5.71 9.52 4.19
C VAL A 70 7.23 9.65 4.11
N ASN A 71 7.95 9.39 5.20
CA ASN A 71 9.41 9.44 5.19
C ASN A 71 10.02 8.39 4.26
N LEU A 72 9.48 7.17 4.22
CA LEU A 72 9.95 6.11 3.34
C LEU A 72 9.64 6.39 1.87
N THR A 73 8.52 7.05 1.57
CA THR A 73 8.10 7.39 0.21
C THR A 73 8.81 8.64 -0.32
N ILE A 74 9.26 9.55 0.53
CA ILE A 74 10.08 10.72 0.15
C ILE A 74 11.54 10.35 -0.08
N LYS A 75 12.14 9.51 0.78
CA LYS A 75 13.59 9.25 0.79
C LYS A 75 14.13 8.43 -0.39
N ASP A 76 13.28 7.99 -1.31
CA ASP A 76 13.58 7.18 -2.52
C ASP A 76 14.80 6.25 -2.39
N SER A 77 14.91 5.54 -1.27
CA SER A 77 16.10 4.74 -0.97
C SER A 77 16.10 3.49 -1.84
N TRP A 78 17.28 3.09 -2.33
CA TRP A 78 17.44 1.83 -3.07
C TRP A 78 16.91 0.63 -2.28
N LEU A 79 17.11 0.60 -0.95
CA LEU A 79 16.60 -0.47 -0.09
C LEU A 79 15.06 -0.50 -0.06
N ASN A 80 14.42 0.68 -0.02
CA ASN A 80 12.96 0.80 -0.06
C ASN A 80 12.41 0.35 -1.41
N ASN A 81 13.02 0.80 -2.50
CA ASN A 81 12.69 0.37 -3.86
C ASN A 81 12.85 -1.15 -4.02
N TYR A 82 13.92 -1.74 -3.50
CA TYR A 82 14.16 -3.17 -3.55
C TYR A 82 13.07 -3.95 -2.78
N ARG A 83 12.75 -3.53 -1.55
CA ARG A 83 11.71 -4.16 -0.73
C ARG A 83 10.33 -4.08 -1.40
N LEU A 84 9.96 -2.91 -1.93
CA LEU A 84 8.70 -2.71 -2.65
C LEU A 84 8.63 -3.59 -3.90
N ASN A 85 9.71 -3.65 -4.69
CA ASN A 85 9.79 -4.53 -5.85
C ASN A 85 9.68 -6.01 -5.48
N LYS A 86 10.28 -6.42 -4.35
CA LYS A 86 10.17 -7.79 -3.86
C LYS A 86 8.73 -8.14 -3.51
N ILE A 87 8.02 -7.27 -2.80
CA ILE A 87 6.62 -7.47 -2.42
C ILE A 87 5.70 -7.49 -3.65
N LEU A 88 5.91 -6.57 -4.61
CA LEU A 88 5.17 -6.57 -5.87
C LEU A 88 5.33 -7.90 -6.62
N LYS A 89 6.55 -8.43 -6.70
CA LYS A 89 6.83 -9.73 -7.34
C LYS A 89 6.25 -10.94 -6.60
N GLN A 90 5.91 -10.80 -5.32
CA GLN A 90 5.23 -11.87 -4.55
C GLN A 90 3.73 -11.91 -4.86
N HIS A 91 3.13 -10.79 -5.24
CA HIS A 91 1.68 -10.67 -5.48
C HIS A 91 1.30 -10.68 -6.96
N LEU A 92 2.22 -10.28 -7.84
CA LEU A 92 1.99 -10.20 -9.29
C LEU A 92 2.64 -11.39 -10.00
N SER A 93 1.94 -11.95 -10.99
CA SER A 93 2.58 -12.85 -11.95
C SER A 93 3.68 -12.14 -12.73
N LYS A 94 4.60 -12.91 -13.32
CA LYS A 94 5.70 -12.35 -14.13
C LYS A 94 5.20 -11.39 -15.23
N LYS A 95 4.12 -11.74 -15.93
CA LYS A 95 3.51 -10.92 -16.99
C LYS A 95 2.92 -9.63 -16.43
N GLN A 96 2.15 -9.72 -15.34
CA GLN A 96 1.57 -8.54 -14.69
C GLN A 96 2.65 -7.59 -14.14
N TYR A 97 3.71 -8.13 -13.55
CA TYR A 97 4.83 -7.31 -13.07
C TYR A 97 5.55 -6.61 -14.21
N GLN A 98 5.76 -7.28 -15.34
CA GLN A 98 6.34 -6.65 -16.55
C GLN A 98 5.46 -5.52 -17.09
N GLN A 99 4.14 -5.72 -17.06
CA GLN A 99 3.19 -4.77 -17.62
C GLN A 99 2.90 -3.57 -16.69
N TYR A 100 2.78 -3.80 -15.38
CA TYR A 100 2.27 -2.82 -14.42
C TYR A 100 3.20 -2.55 -13.24
N GLY A 101 4.30 -3.29 -13.08
CA GLY A 101 5.13 -3.23 -11.87
C GLY A 101 5.70 -1.85 -11.59
N VAL A 102 6.18 -1.14 -12.62
CA VAL A 102 6.73 0.22 -12.47
C VAL A 102 5.63 1.24 -12.15
N SER A 103 4.49 1.18 -12.86
CA SER A 103 3.40 2.12 -12.63
C SER A 103 2.76 1.92 -11.25
N LEU A 104 2.53 0.67 -10.84
CA LEU A 104 2.06 0.33 -9.49
C LEU A 104 3.02 0.81 -8.41
N LYS A 105 4.32 0.58 -8.60
CA LYS A 105 5.34 1.06 -7.65
C LYS A 105 5.23 2.57 -7.46
N ASN A 106 5.19 3.32 -8.55
CA ASN A 106 5.14 4.78 -8.51
C ASN A 106 3.81 5.28 -7.91
N ALA A 107 2.70 4.63 -8.25
CA ALA A 107 1.38 4.94 -7.69
C ALA A 107 1.31 4.69 -6.18
N ILE A 108 1.82 3.54 -5.70
CA ILE A 108 1.87 3.22 -4.27
C ILE A 108 2.71 4.27 -3.52
N MET A 109 3.87 4.64 -4.06
CA MET A 109 4.73 5.65 -3.45
C MET A 109 4.02 7.01 -3.39
N GLU A 110 3.34 7.40 -4.47
CA GLU A 110 2.64 8.67 -4.57
C GLU A 110 1.40 8.74 -3.67
N VAL A 111 0.60 7.68 -3.61
CA VAL A 111 -0.52 7.59 -2.65
C VAL A 111 0.00 7.59 -1.22
N GLY A 112 1.07 6.85 -0.94
CA GLY A 112 1.71 6.81 0.39
C GLY A 112 2.20 8.16 0.88
N LYS A 113 2.68 9.05 0.00
CA LYS A 113 3.04 10.45 0.37
C LYS A 113 1.83 11.29 0.78
N ASN A 114 0.66 10.98 0.23
CA ASN A 114 -0.56 11.79 0.33
C ASN A 114 -1.63 11.12 1.21
N LEU A 115 -1.29 10.10 2.00
CA LEU A 115 -2.20 9.49 2.96
C LEU A 115 -2.69 10.52 3.96
N ASN A 116 -3.98 10.47 4.31
CA ASN A 116 -4.57 11.24 5.41
C ASN A 116 -4.65 10.40 6.71
N ASP A 117 -5.16 10.98 7.79
CA ASP A 117 -5.22 10.33 9.11
C ASP A 117 -6.18 9.14 9.13
N GLU A 118 -7.35 9.27 8.50
CA GLU A 118 -8.35 8.21 8.42
C GLU A 118 -7.86 7.00 7.61
N GLU A 119 -7.17 7.26 6.49
CA GLU A 119 -6.57 6.21 5.67
C GLU A 119 -5.44 5.50 6.42
N SER A 120 -4.63 6.25 7.17
CA SER A 120 -3.55 5.68 7.98
C SER A 120 -4.09 4.82 9.12
N LEU A 121 -5.18 5.25 9.76
CA LEU A 121 -5.90 4.47 10.76
C LEU A 121 -6.49 3.19 10.14
N THR A 122 -7.14 3.31 8.98
CA THR A 122 -7.70 2.17 8.24
C THR A 122 -6.63 1.12 7.93
N LEU A 123 -5.44 1.54 7.47
CA LEU A 123 -4.32 0.65 7.19
C LEU A 123 -3.76 -0.02 8.46
N LEU A 124 -3.69 0.72 9.57
CA LEU A 124 -3.26 0.20 10.85
C LEU A 124 -4.21 -0.90 11.35
N GLU A 125 -5.51 -0.63 11.31
CA GLU A 125 -6.52 -1.58 11.78
C GLU A 125 -6.54 -2.82 10.91
N ALA A 126 -6.49 -2.67 9.59
CA ALA A 126 -6.50 -3.79 8.65
C ALA A 126 -5.30 -4.73 8.76
N THR A 127 -4.17 -4.26 9.31
CA THR A 127 -2.96 -5.07 9.49
C THR A 127 -2.86 -5.75 10.84
N ASN A 128 -3.64 -5.30 11.82
CA ASN A 128 -3.71 -5.84 13.18
C ASN A 128 -4.85 -6.87 13.40
N VAL A 129 -5.53 -7.26 12.31
CA VAL A 129 -6.53 -8.35 12.29
C VAL A 129 -5.86 -9.71 12.14
#